data_AF-A0A522MLJ6-F1
#
_entry.id   AF-A0A522MLJ6-F1
#
_cell.length_a   1.000
_cell.length_b   1.000
_cell.length_c   1.000
_cell.angle_alpha   90.00
_cell.angle_beta   90.00
_cell.angle_gamma   90.00
#
_symmetry.space_group_name_H-M   'P 1'
#
loop_
_entity.id
_entity.type
_entity.pdbx_description
1 polymer ?
#
loop_
_entity_poly.entity_id
_entity_poly.type
_entity_poly.pdbx_seq_one_letter_code
_entity_poly.pdbx_strand_id
1 'polypeptide(L)' 'MRAGAAFRAAVAQEQPLQVVGAITAYAAKMAQATGFKAVYLSGGGVAANSLGIP' A
#
# COMPACT_ATOMS: atom_id res chain seq x y z
N MET A 1 13.55 2.94 12.27
CA MET A 1 12.89 1.65 11.92
C MET A 1 12.99 1.45 10.41
N ARG A 2 13.31 0.25 9.90
CA ARG A 2 13.36 -0.01 8.44
C ARG A 2 11.96 -0.38 7.94
N ALA A 3 11.61 0.00 6.70
CA ALA A 3 10.27 -0.24 6.13
C ALA A 3 9.84 -1.72 6.21
N GLY A 4 10.74 -2.65 5.87
CA GLY A 4 10.43 -4.09 5.98
C GLY A 4 10.20 -4.59 7.41
N ALA A 5 10.82 -3.96 8.42
CA ALA A 5 10.56 -4.29 9.82
C ALA A 5 9.18 -3.75 10.28
N ALA A 6 8.79 -2.55 9.82
CA ALA A 6 7.47 -2.00 10.08
C ALA A 6 6.35 -2.86 9.46
N PHE A 7 6.55 -3.33 8.23
CA PHE A 7 5.60 -4.25 7.58
C PHE A 7 5.45 -5.56 8.36
N ARG A 8 6.56 -6.19 8.78
CA ARG A 8 6.51 -7.41 9.61
C ARG A 8 5.81 -7.17 10.96
N ALA A 9 6.00 -6.01 11.57
CA ALA A 9 5.28 -5.64 12.77
C ALA A 9 3.76 -5.49 12.51
N ALA A 10 3.37 -4.87 11.38
CA ALA A 10 1.96 -4.76 11.00
C ALA A 10 1.29 -6.13 10.81
N VAL A 11 1.99 -7.10 10.20
CA VAL A 11 1.50 -8.49 10.05
C VAL A 11 1.27 -9.14 11.42
N ALA A 12 2.16 -8.92 12.38
CA ALA A 12 1.99 -9.47 13.73
C ALA A 12 0.81 -8.82 14.49
N GLN A 13 0.52 -7.54 14.22
CA GLN A 13 -0.51 -6.75 14.89
C GLN A 13 -1.92 -6.87 14.28
N GLU A 14 -2.07 -7.51 13.12
CA GLU A 14 -3.36 -7.59 12.41
C GLU A 14 -3.46 -8.90 11.61
N GLN A 15 -4.53 -9.68 11.86
CA GLN A 15 -4.72 -11.00 11.26
C GLN A 15 -6.18 -11.15 10.79
N PRO A 16 -6.46 -11.10 9.46
CA PRO A 16 -5.52 -10.85 8.36
C PRO A 16 -5.15 -9.36 8.23
N LEU A 17 -3.87 -9.06 7.99
CA LEU A 17 -3.43 -7.69 7.66
C LEU A 17 -4.03 -7.24 6.34
N GLN A 18 -4.74 -6.12 6.36
CA GLN A 18 -5.23 -5.49 5.14
C GLN A 18 -4.11 -4.67 4.46
N VAL A 19 -3.87 -4.93 3.17
CA VAL A 19 -2.87 -4.21 2.36
C VAL A 19 -3.55 -3.68 1.09
N VAL A 20 -3.82 -2.38 1.05
CA VAL A 20 -4.61 -1.76 -0.04
C VAL A 20 -3.72 -1.17 -1.13
N GLY A 21 -4.17 -1.30 -2.39
CA GLY A 21 -3.49 -0.71 -3.53
C GLY A 21 -3.59 0.82 -3.54
N ALA A 22 -2.47 1.52 -3.77
CA ALA A 22 -2.45 2.97 -3.96
C ALA A 22 -1.58 3.34 -5.18
N ILE A 23 -2.19 3.86 -6.22
CA ILE A 23 -1.51 4.24 -7.49
C ILE A 23 -0.99 5.68 -7.50
N THR A 24 -1.36 6.49 -6.51
CA THR A 24 -0.86 7.87 -6.34
C THR A 24 -0.46 8.11 -4.89
N ALA A 25 0.40 9.10 -4.66
CA ALA A 25 0.79 9.51 -3.32
C ALA A 25 -0.40 9.97 -2.47
N TYR A 26 -1.39 10.64 -3.09
CA TYR A 26 -2.59 11.07 -2.37
C TYR A 26 -3.46 9.89 -1.93
N ALA A 27 -3.62 8.87 -2.78
CA ALA A 27 -4.32 7.64 -2.41
C ALA A 27 -3.63 6.93 -1.22
N ALA A 28 -2.29 6.89 -1.19
CA ALA A 28 -1.56 6.33 -0.05
C ALA A 28 -1.79 7.13 1.24
N LYS A 29 -1.83 8.47 1.16
CA LYS A 29 -2.17 9.33 2.30
C LYS A 29 -3.60 9.11 2.79
N MET A 30 -4.56 8.94 1.89
CA MET A 30 -5.93 8.59 2.27
C MET A 30 -5.99 7.24 2.98
N ALA A 31 -5.33 6.21 2.45
CA ALA A 31 -5.28 4.88 3.08
C ALA A 31 -4.67 4.94 4.50
N GLN A 32 -3.61 5.72 4.69
CA GLN A 32 -3.03 5.95 6.00
C GLN A 32 -4.03 6.66 6.94
N ALA A 33 -4.72 7.70 6.46
CA ALA A 33 -5.69 8.46 7.26
C ALA A 33 -6.92 7.63 7.66
N THR A 34 -7.30 6.63 6.84
CA THR A 34 -8.40 5.69 7.15
C THR A 34 -7.96 4.51 8.03
N GLY A 35 -6.69 4.46 8.44
CA GLY A 35 -6.21 3.49 9.43
C GLY A 35 -5.55 2.22 8.86
N PHE A 36 -5.32 2.13 7.55
CA PHE A 36 -4.57 0.99 7.00
C PHE A 36 -3.11 1.03 7.45
N LYS A 37 -2.57 -0.12 7.85
CA LYS A 37 -1.18 -0.25 8.34
C LYS A 37 -0.17 -0.52 7.23
N ALA A 38 -0.63 -0.82 6.02
CA ALA A 38 0.21 -1.09 4.86
C ALA A 38 -0.50 -0.73 3.55
N VAL A 39 0.28 -0.37 2.54
CA VAL A 39 -0.18 -0.10 1.17
C VAL A 39 0.65 -0.90 0.17
N TYR A 40 0.08 -1.15 -1.00
CA TYR A 40 0.70 -1.87 -2.11
C TYR A 40 0.74 -1.01 -3.38
N LEU A 41 1.84 -1.10 -4.12
CA LEU A 41 1.98 -0.48 -5.44
C LEU A 41 1.78 -1.55 -6.51
N SER A 42 0.62 -1.51 -7.18
CA SER A 42 0.27 -2.49 -8.22
C SER A 42 1.08 -2.26 -9.49
N GLY A 43 1.78 -3.30 -9.97
CA GLY A 43 2.47 -3.25 -11.27
C GLY A 43 1.53 -2.95 -12.44
N GLY A 44 0.39 -3.64 -12.51
CA GLY A 44 -0.65 -3.34 -13.51
C GLY A 44 -1.30 -1.95 -13.30
N GLY A 45 -1.39 -1.50 -12.05
CA GLY A 45 -1.85 -0.14 -11.73
C GLY A 45 -0.90 0.93 -12.29
N VAL A 46 0.42 0.72 -12.16
CA VAL A 46 1.44 1.59 -12.73
C VAL A 46 1.38 1.57 -14.27
N ALA A 47 1.34 0.39 -14.89
CA ALA A 47 1.24 0.25 -16.34
C ALA A 47 0.02 1.02 -16.89
N ALA A 48 -1.17 0.71 -16.39
CA ALA A 48 -2.41 1.28 -16.91
C ALA A 48 -2.60 2.76 -16.58
N ASN A 49 -2.27 3.22 -15.36
CA ASN A 49 -2.60 4.58 -14.91
C ASN A 49 -1.43 5.56 -15.02
N SER A 50 -0.20 5.12 -14.81
CA SER A 50 0.98 6.00 -14.86
C SER A 50 1.60 6.06 -16.25
N LEU A 51 1.58 4.96 -17.00
CA LEU A 51 2.18 4.87 -18.34
C LEU A 51 1.14 4.80 -19.47
N GLY A 52 -0.12 4.49 -19.16
CA GLY A 52 -1.18 4.37 -20.17
C GLY A 52 -1.03 3.14 -21.08
N ILE A 53 -0.40 2.07 -20.59
CA ILE A 53 -0.18 0.83 -21.34
C ILE A 53 -0.76 -0.38 -20.60
N PRO A 54 -1.19 -1.44 -21.30
CA PRO A 54 -1.57 -2.71 -20.68
C PRO A 54 -0.43 -3.37 -19.89
#